data_AF-A0A0R2HCI9-F1
#
_entry.id   AF-A0A0R2HCI9-F1
#
_cell.length_a   1.000
_cell.length_b   1.000
_cell.length_c   1.000
_cell.angle_alpha   90.00
_cell.angle_beta   90.00
_cell.angle_gamma   90.00
#
_symmetry.space_group_name_H-M   'P 1'
#
loop_
_entity.id
_entity.type
_entity.pdbx_description
1 polymer ?
#
loop_
_entity_poly.entity_id
_entity_poly.type
_entity_poly.pdbx_seq_one_letter_code
_entity_poly.pdbx_strand_id
1 'polypeptide(L)'
;MLNALSKVSRAVSLKSPLPVLTGIKFELLDDGLILTGSDSDITIQTKITDDIEIIETGGVVLSSKYILEIIKKIDSDDVHISILDGTLTRIEGSSSKFDLNGTPINDYPRVNMNTEGIPLQLRAFLLKTVIEKTSFATSEKETRPVLTGVNFHAKDGKMVAIATDSYRLAQNVINLEDEQSFNIIVPKKSLTEISRIIEKDEEINIFVSDRKILFVIDDFYILSRLIDGTYPDTSRLISDAYDYSLSVNSSVLLSAIDRASLFSVDSTNIVTLNMSPNHVVLSSYSQEIGSVEEDLSASFYKGEELEISFSARYLSDAIKSVGSETVKILFTGTMRPFIIKDVERDDNIQVVLPVRSY
;
A
#
# COMPACT_ATOMS: atom_id res chain seq x y z
N MET A 1 -20.46 12.72 -9.94
CA MET A 1 -20.68 11.24 -9.99
C MET A 1 -19.45 10.41 -10.36
N LEU A 2 -18.78 10.64 -11.51
CA LEU A 2 -17.68 9.78 -12.00
C LEU A 2 -16.53 9.59 -10.99
N ASN A 3 -16.12 10.65 -10.29
CA ASN A 3 -15.09 10.59 -9.24
C ASN A 3 -15.48 9.61 -8.12
N ALA A 4 -16.70 9.76 -7.59
CA ALA A 4 -17.26 8.88 -6.55
C ALA A 4 -17.30 7.41 -6.97
N LEU A 5 -17.79 7.11 -8.18
CA LEU A 5 -17.80 5.74 -8.71
C LEU A 5 -16.39 5.17 -8.88
N SER A 6 -15.47 5.98 -9.39
CA SER A 6 -14.08 5.56 -9.58
C SER A 6 -13.43 5.16 -8.27
N LYS A 7 -13.62 5.95 -7.20
CA LYS A 7 -13.08 5.67 -5.87
C LYS A 7 -13.78 4.49 -5.19
N VAL A 8 -15.12 4.43 -5.20
CA VAL A 8 -15.89 3.32 -4.61
C VAL A 8 -15.59 1.98 -5.31
N SER A 9 -15.40 1.98 -6.63
CA SER A 9 -15.08 0.77 -7.40
C SER A 9 -13.74 0.12 -7.00
N ARG A 10 -12.85 0.84 -6.32
CA ARG A 10 -11.55 0.30 -5.85
C ARG A 10 -11.72 -0.80 -4.80
N ALA A 11 -12.81 -0.78 -4.04
CA ALA A 11 -13.11 -1.83 -3.06
C ALA A 11 -13.82 -3.04 -3.69
N VAL A 12 -14.15 -3.00 -4.98
CA VAL A 12 -14.89 -4.08 -5.65
C VAL A 12 -13.92 -5.09 -6.27
N SER A 13 -14.10 -6.37 -5.93
CA SER A 13 -13.39 -7.48 -6.56
C SER A 13 -14.26 -8.17 -7.60
N LEU A 14 -13.84 -8.15 -8.87
CA LEU A 14 -14.52 -8.90 -9.95
C LEU A 14 -14.43 -10.43 -9.79
N LYS A 15 -13.58 -10.91 -8.87
CA LYS A 15 -13.42 -12.34 -8.53
C LYS A 15 -14.05 -12.68 -7.18
N SER A 16 -14.93 -11.82 -6.66
CA SER A 16 -15.60 -12.05 -5.39
C SER A 16 -16.37 -13.38 -5.39
N PRO A 17 -16.27 -14.19 -4.32
CA PRO A 17 -17.09 -15.39 -4.18
C PRO A 17 -18.57 -15.07 -3.95
N LEU A 18 -18.88 -13.84 -3.53
CA LEU A 18 -20.24 -13.33 -3.36
C LEU A 18 -20.58 -12.44 -4.58
N PRO A 19 -21.42 -12.88 -5.53
CA PRO A 19 -21.62 -12.18 -6.81
C PRO A 19 -22.13 -10.75 -6.69
N VAL A 20 -22.98 -10.46 -5.70
CA VAL A 20 -23.51 -9.09 -5.47
C VAL A 20 -22.40 -8.07 -5.15
N LEU A 21 -21.26 -8.53 -4.59
CA LEU A 21 -20.09 -7.68 -4.32
C LEU A 21 -19.25 -7.38 -5.56
N THR A 22 -19.56 -7.97 -6.72
CA THR A 22 -19.00 -7.52 -8.01
C THR A 22 -19.65 -6.21 -8.49
N GLY A 23 -20.72 -5.78 -7.82
CA GLY A 23 -21.44 -4.54 -8.05
C GLY A 23 -21.15 -3.44 -7.04
N ILE A 24 -21.62 -2.24 -7.39
CA ILE A 24 -21.71 -1.07 -6.50
C ILE A 24 -23.16 -0.95 -6.06
N LYS A 25 -23.38 -0.81 -4.75
CA LYS A 25 -24.69 -0.51 -4.16
C LYS A 25 -25.00 0.97 -4.37
N PHE A 26 -26.13 1.25 -5.02
CA PHE A 26 -26.72 2.57 -5.15
C PHE A 26 -27.93 2.64 -4.21
N GLU A 27 -27.92 3.62 -3.31
CA GLU A 27 -28.99 3.86 -2.35
C GLU A 27 -29.33 5.35 -2.37
N LEU A 28 -30.43 5.70 -3.04
CA LEU A 28 -30.91 7.07 -3.18
C LEU A 28 -31.92 7.35 -2.07
N LEU A 29 -31.56 8.25 -1.17
CA LEU A 29 -32.38 8.74 -0.07
C LEU A 29 -32.86 10.17 -0.37
N ASP A 30 -33.74 10.71 0.46
CA ASP A 30 -34.28 12.08 0.29
C ASP A 30 -33.21 13.18 0.30
N ASP A 31 -32.03 12.88 0.86
CA ASP A 31 -30.94 13.84 1.08
C ASP A 31 -29.64 13.45 0.35
N GLY A 32 -29.70 12.53 -0.63
CA GLY A 32 -28.59 12.24 -1.52
C GLY A 32 -28.43 10.77 -1.91
N LEU A 33 -27.43 10.51 -2.76
CA LEU A 33 -27.09 9.18 -3.27
C LEU A 33 -25.90 8.60 -2.52
N ILE A 34 -26.11 7.48 -1.81
CA ILE A 34 -25.04 6.72 -1.18
C ILE A 34 -24.55 5.64 -2.16
N LEU A 35 -23.25 5.66 -2.40
CA LEU A 35 -22.55 4.64 -3.20
C LEU A 35 -21.70 3.78 -2.28
N THR A 36 -21.82 2.45 -2.37
CA THR A 36 -21.00 1.52 -1.57
C THR A 36 -20.41 0.41 -2.45
N GLY A 37 -19.11 0.19 -2.30
CA GLY A 37 -18.34 -0.87 -2.95
C GLY A 37 -17.58 -1.66 -1.90
N SER A 38 -17.50 -2.98 -2.06
CA SER A 38 -16.95 -3.86 -1.05
C SER A 38 -16.50 -5.18 -1.67
N ASP A 39 -15.51 -5.81 -1.05
CA ASP A 39 -15.13 -7.20 -1.29
C ASP A 39 -15.19 -8.04 0.00
N SER A 40 -15.84 -7.53 1.05
CA SER A 40 -15.89 -8.03 2.43
C SER A 40 -14.70 -7.67 3.32
N ASP A 41 -13.52 -7.43 2.76
CA ASP A 41 -12.32 -7.07 3.52
C ASP A 41 -12.13 -5.55 3.57
N ILE A 42 -12.33 -4.88 2.43
CA ILE A 42 -12.40 -3.43 2.32
C ILE A 42 -13.79 -3.02 1.85
N THR A 43 -14.31 -1.94 2.44
CA THR A 43 -15.53 -1.27 1.96
C THR A 43 -15.25 0.21 1.81
N ILE A 44 -15.64 0.79 0.68
CA ILE A 44 -15.61 2.23 0.45
C ILE A 44 -17.04 2.70 0.26
N GLN A 45 -17.41 3.73 1.00
CA GLN A 45 -18.70 4.39 0.91
C GLN A 45 -18.50 5.90 0.74
N THR A 46 -19.37 6.53 -0.04
CA THR A 46 -19.45 7.99 -0.13
C THR A 46 -20.89 8.41 -0.39
N LYS A 47 -21.22 9.65 -0.07
CA LYS A 47 -22.53 10.24 -0.30
C LYS A 47 -22.38 11.42 -1.25
N ILE A 48 -23.18 11.42 -2.31
CA ILE A 48 -23.29 12.54 -3.25
C ILE A 48 -24.53 13.34 -2.87
N THR A 49 -24.33 14.60 -2.48
CA THR A 49 -25.40 15.53 -2.09
C THR A 49 -25.55 16.71 -3.05
N ASP A 50 -24.49 17.04 -3.77
CA ASP A 50 -24.45 18.18 -4.68
C ASP A 50 -24.79 17.74 -6.12
N ASP A 51 -25.35 18.67 -6.91
CA ASP A 51 -25.70 18.48 -8.31
C ASP A 51 -26.54 17.21 -8.57
N ILE A 52 -27.51 16.96 -7.70
CA ILE A 52 -28.44 15.82 -7.79
C ILE A 52 -29.90 16.30 -7.69
N GLU A 53 -30.72 15.86 -8.64
CA GLU A 53 -32.17 16.00 -8.60
C GLU A 53 -32.80 14.65 -8.21
N ILE A 54 -33.60 14.64 -7.14
CA ILE A 54 -34.19 13.42 -6.58
C ILE A 54 -35.68 13.41 -6.92
N ILE A 55 -36.06 12.50 -7.83
CA ILE A 55 -37.45 12.31 -8.27
C ILE A 55 -38.16 11.29 -7.36
N GLU A 56 -37.50 10.15 -7.11
CA GLU A 56 -38.03 9.05 -6.29
C GLU A 56 -36.88 8.31 -5.61
N THR A 57 -37.01 8.07 -4.30
CA THR A 57 -36.03 7.30 -3.52
C THR A 57 -36.03 5.82 -3.90
N GLY A 58 -34.90 5.14 -3.76
CA GLY A 58 -34.82 3.71 -4.07
C GLY A 58 -33.40 3.16 -4.00
N GLY A 59 -33.23 1.90 -4.37
CA GLY A 59 -31.91 1.29 -4.33
C GLY A 59 -31.75 0.05 -5.20
N VAL A 60 -30.56 -0.10 -5.76
CA VAL A 60 -30.18 -1.21 -6.65
C VAL A 60 -28.68 -1.45 -6.58
N VAL A 61 -28.25 -2.67 -6.85
CA VAL A 61 -26.82 -2.98 -7.05
C VAL A 61 -26.55 -3.12 -8.54
N LEU A 62 -25.61 -2.34 -9.07
CA LEU A 62 -25.23 -2.36 -10.48
C LEU A 62 -23.81 -2.90 -10.63
N SER A 63 -23.56 -3.69 -11.67
CA SER A 63 -22.22 -4.21 -11.96
C SER A 63 -21.19 -3.08 -12.05
N SER A 64 -20.17 -3.12 -11.20
CA SER A 64 -19.14 -2.07 -11.09
C SER A 64 -18.45 -1.80 -12.42
N LYS A 65 -18.12 -2.88 -13.15
CA LYS A 65 -17.48 -2.84 -14.46
C LYS A 65 -18.32 -2.06 -15.47
N TYR A 66 -19.61 -2.36 -15.58
CA TYR A 66 -20.46 -1.75 -16.60
C TYR A 66 -20.85 -0.33 -16.23
N ILE A 67 -21.27 -0.07 -14.99
CA ILE A 67 -21.71 1.28 -14.59
C ILE A 67 -20.56 2.28 -14.68
N LEU A 68 -19.34 1.90 -14.28
CA LEU A 68 -18.18 2.78 -14.39
C LEU A 68 -17.84 3.09 -15.86
N GLU A 69 -17.88 2.08 -16.74
CA GLU A 69 -17.59 2.28 -18.17
C GLU A 69 -18.66 3.10 -18.88
N ILE A 70 -19.93 2.96 -18.48
CA ILE A 70 -21.02 3.79 -19.01
C ILE A 70 -20.80 5.24 -18.60
N ILE A 71 -20.62 5.52 -17.30
CA ILE A 71 -20.45 6.90 -16.81
C ILE A 71 -19.18 7.55 -17.36
N LYS A 72 -18.13 6.78 -17.68
CA LYS A 72 -16.93 7.31 -18.36
C LYS A 72 -17.15 7.69 -19.83
N LYS A 73 -18.08 7.02 -20.52
CA LYS A 73 -18.27 7.13 -21.99
C LYS A 73 -19.52 7.89 -22.38
N ILE A 74 -20.42 8.14 -21.43
CA ILE A 74 -21.63 8.90 -21.68
C ILE A 74 -21.25 10.33 -22.04
N ASP A 75 -21.68 10.77 -23.21
CA ASP A 75 -21.43 12.12 -23.73
C ASP A 75 -22.63 13.00 -23.37
N SER A 76 -22.67 13.42 -22.11
CA SER A 76 -23.75 14.23 -21.54
C SER A 76 -23.32 14.89 -20.24
N ASP A 77 -23.76 16.13 -20.03
CA ASP A 77 -23.54 16.86 -18.77
C ASP A 77 -24.43 16.31 -17.64
N ASP A 78 -25.67 15.94 -17.98
CA ASP A 78 -26.67 15.38 -17.07
C ASP A 78 -26.89 13.88 -17.33
N VAL A 79 -27.01 13.10 -16.25
CA VAL A 79 -27.28 11.65 -16.35
C VAL A 79 -28.50 11.30 -15.53
N HIS A 80 -29.53 10.78 -16.20
CA HIS A 80 -30.74 10.28 -15.57
C HIS A 80 -30.60 8.79 -15.26
N ILE A 81 -30.87 8.42 -14.00
CA ILE A 81 -30.84 7.03 -13.55
C ILE A 81 -32.21 6.69 -12.96
N SER A 82 -32.87 5.68 -13.51
CA SER A 82 -34.21 5.26 -13.05
C SER A 82 -34.33 3.74 -13.02
N ILE A 83 -35.01 3.22 -12.00
CA ILE A 83 -35.40 1.80 -11.93
C ILE A 83 -36.76 1.69 -12.63
N LEU A 84 -36.83 0.90 -13.70
CA LEU A 84 -38.03 0.79 -14.54
C LEU A 84 -38.99 -0.30 -14.04
N ASP A 85 -38.44 -1.49 -13.79
CA ASP A 85 -39.20 -2.66 -13.35
C ASP A 85 -38.26 -3.63 -12.60
N GLY A 86 -38.63 -3.98 -11.37
CA GLY A 86 -37.81 -4.79 -10.47
C GLY A 86 -36.43 -4.18 -10.22
N THR A 87 -35.41 -4.71 -10.87
CA THR A 87 -34.01 -4.22 -10.80
C THR A 87 -33.47 -3.74 -12.15
N LEU A 88 -34.31 -3.73 -13.20
CA LEU A 88 -33.92 -3.19 -14.50
C LEU A 88 -33.74 -1.68 -14.36
N THR A 89 -32.50 -1.23 -14.47
CA THR A 89 -32.12 0.16 -14.25
C THR A 89 -31.67 0.79 -15.57
N ARG A 90 -32.28 1.92 -15.91
CA ARG A 90 -31.91 2.75 -17.05
C ARG A 90 -30.94 3.82 -16.63
N ILE A 91 -29.89 4.00 -17.43
CA ILE A 91 -28.96 5.11 -17.39
C ILE A 91 -29.06 5.82 -18.74
N GLU A 92 -29.44 7.09 -18.72
CA GLU A 92 -29.76 7.87 -19.91
C GLU A 92 -29.05 9.22 -19.86
N GLY A 93 -28.44 9.59 -20.98
CA GLY A 93 -27.89 10.94 -21.23
C GLY A 93 -28.53 11.51 -22.49
N SER A 94 -28.06 12.65 -22.97
CA SER A 94 -28.70 13.41 -24.07
C SER A 94 -28.92 12.60 -25.35
N SER A 95 -28.00 11.69 -25.70
CA SER A 95 -27.99 10.96 -26.98
C SER A 95 -27.89 9.44 -26.82
N SER A 96 -27.82 8.94 -25.59
CA SER A 96 -27.55 7.52 -25.33
C SER A 96 -28.36 7.00 -24.15
N LYS A 97 -28.73 5.72 -24.25
CA LYS A 97 -29.54 5.01 -23.26
C LYS A 97 -29.00 3.61 -23.06
N PHE A 98 -28.81 3.23 -21.80
CA PHE A 98 -28.29 1.95 -21.37
C PHE A 98 -29.26 1.33 -20.36
N ASP A 99 -29.69 0.10 -20.62
CA ASP A 99 -30.52 -0.66 -19.68
C ASP A 99 -29.65 -1.77 -19.06
N LEU A 100 -29.48 -1.74 -17.73
CA LEU A 100 -28.71 -2.71 -16.96
C LEU A 100 -29.61 -3.52 -16.04
N ASN A 101 -29.43 -4.84 -16.06
CA ASN A 101 -30.01 -5.70 -15.04
C ASN A 101 -29.23 -5.53 -13.73
N GLY A 102 -29.88 -4.97 -12.71
CA GLY A 102 -29.34 -4.86 -11.36
C GLY A 102 -29.64 -6.08 -10.50
N THR A 103 -29.11 -6.06 -9.28
CA THR A 103 -29.45 -7.00 -8.19
C THR A 103 -30.21 -6.25 -7.09
N PRO A 104 -31.16 -6.89 -6.37
CA PRO A 104 -31.87 -6.25 -5.27
C PRO A 104 -30.91 -5.70 -4.22
N ILE A 105 -31.19 -4.50 -3.72
CA ILE A 105 -30.32 -3.86 -2.72
C ILE A 105 -30.20 -4.66 -1.42
N ASN A 106 -31.25 -5.38 -1.04
CA ASN A 106 -31.29 -6.20 0.17
C ASN A 106 -30.34 -7.41 0.13
N ASP A 107 -29.87 -7.80 -1.05
CA ASP A 107 -28.87 -8.86 -1.20
C ASP A 107 -27.46 -8.35 -0.88
N TYR A 108 -27.25 -7.03 -0.90
CA TYR A 108 -25.97 -6.43 -0.56
C TYR A 108 -25.74 -6.50 0.97
N PRO A 109 -24.59 -7.02 1.45
CA PRO A 109 -24.31 -7.11 2.87
C PRO A 109 -24.40 -5.76 3.59
N ARG A 110 -25.02 -5.74 4.78
CA ARG A 110 -25.02 -4.54 5.63
C ARG A 110 -23.61 -4.28 6.15
N VAL A 111 -23.13 -3.07 5.96
CA VAL A 111 -21.83 -2.61 6.50
C VAL A 111 -22.09 -1.45 7.45
N ASN A 112 -21.51 -1.53 8.65
CA ASN A 112 -21.53 -0.44 9.62
C ASN A 112 -20.28 0.44 9.43
N MET A 113 -20.50 1.72 9.11
CA MET A 113 -19.47 2.75 8.88
C MET A 113 -19.36 3.76 10.05
N ASN A 114 -19.84 3.39 11.24
CA ASN A 114 -19.75 4.26 12.42
C ASN A 114 -18.29 4.58 12.79
N THR A 115 -18.10 5.78 13.33
CA THR A 115 -16.82 6.31 13.83
C THR A 115 -16.52 5.83 15.25
N GLU A 116 -16.54 4.51 15.45
CA GLU A 116 -16.26 3.86 16.74
C GLU A 116 -14.78 3.48 16.87
N GLY A 117 -14.22 3.66 18.07
CA GLY A 117 -12.85 3.25 18.40
C GLY A 117 -11.96 4.40 18.85
N ILE A 118 -10.66 4.16 18.84
CA ILE A 118 -9.62 5.13 19.19
C ILE A 118 -9.46 6.09 18.01
N PRO A 119 -9.71 7.41 18.19
CA PRO A 119 -9.55 8.38 17.12
C PRO A 119 -8.07 8.72 16.90
N LEU A 120 -7.70 8.95 15.65
CA LEU A 120 -6.38 9.42 15.24
C LEU A 120 -6.54 10.35 14.05
N GLN A 121 -5.89 11.51 14.09
CA GLN A 121 -5.91 12.49 13.02
C GLN A 121 -4.52 12.58 12.39
N LEU A 122 -4.45 12.54 11.06
CA LEU A 122 -3.20 12.63 10.31
C LEU A 122 -3.38 13.47 9.04
N ARG A 123 -2.28 14.06 8.56
CA ARG A 123 -2.22 14.60 7.19
C ARG A 123 -2.24 13.48 6.16
N ALA A 124 -3.01 13.64 5.10
CA ALA A 124 -3.23 12.62 4.09
C ALA A 124 -1.92 12.21 3.40
N PHE A 125 -1.06 13.15 3.05
CA PHE A 125 0.23 12.83 2.43
C PHE A 125 1.21 12.19 3.42
N LEU A 126 1.09 12.47 4.72
CA LEU A 126 1.87 11.77 5.73
C LEU A 126 1.49 10.29 5.81
N LEU A 127 0.18 9.97 5.89
CA LEU A 127 -0.29 8.58 5.86
C LEU A 127 0.13 7.87 4.57
N LYS A 128 -0.01 8.55 3.42
CA LYS A 128 0.44 8.02 2.12
C LYS A 128 1.93 7.68 2.12
N THR A 129 2.76 8.56 2.66
CA THR A 129 4.20 8.35 2.80
C THR A 129 4.51 7.15 3.69
N VAL A 130 3.82 7.00 4.84
CA VAL A 130 3.97 5.83 5.73
C VAL A 130 3.67 4.53 4.98
N ILE A 131 2.59 4.50 4.20
CA ILE A 131 2.19 3.34 3.40
C ILE A 131 3.24 3.01 2.34
N GLU A 132 3.69 4.00 1.57
CA GLU A 132 4.69 3.83 0.51
C GLU A 132 6.06 3.40 1.06
N LYS A 133 6.42 3.88 2.26
CA LYS A 133 7.67 3.51 2.93
C LYS A 133 7.68 2.11 3.54
N THR A 134 6.54 1.44 3.69
CA THR A 134 6.45 0.17 4.44
C THR A 134 5.78 -0.96 3.67
N SER A 135 4.65 -0.72 3.02
CA SER A 135 3.78 -1.79 2.48
C SER A 135 4.43 -2.68 1.42
N PHE A 136 5.47 -2.22 0.72
CA PHE A 136 6.17 -3.06 -0.26
C PHE A 136 6.88 -4.25 0.40
N ALA A 137 7.23 -4.17 1.68
CA ALA A 137 7.98 -5.20 2.40
C ALA A 137 7.11 -6.32 3.00
N THR A 138 5.78 -6.27 2.86
CA THR A 138 4.90 -7.35 3.34
C THR A 138 5.10 -8.63 2.54
N SER A 139 4.76 -9.77 3.14
CA SER A 139 4.71 -11.05 2.45
C SER A 139 3.53 -11.14 1.49
N GLU A 140 3.74 -11.78 0.35
CA GLU A 140 2.67 -12.23 -0.56
C GLU A 140 2.19 -13.65 -0.20
N LYS A 141 2.84 -14.32 0.76
CA LYS A 141 2.52 -15.70 1.16
C LYS A 141 1.47 -15.70 2.26
N GLU A 142 0.32 -16.31 1.99
CA GLU A 142 -0.78 -16.43 2.95
C GLU A 142 -0.53 -17.44 4.08
N THR A 143 0.59 -18.19 4.05
CA THR A 143 0.95 -19.14 5.12
C THR A 143 1.25 -18.47 6.46
N ARG A 144 1.62 -17.18 6.45
CA ARG A 144 1.77 -16.34 7.66
C ARG A 144 0.95 -15.06 7.48
N PRO A 145 -0.38 -15.10 7.69
CA PRO A 145 -1.28 -13.97 7.40
C PRO A 145 -0.86 -12.65 8.04
N VAL A 146 -0.33 -12.68 9.28
CA VAL A 146 0.14 -11.47 9.97
C VAL A 146 1.18 -10.68 9.18
N LEU A 147 1.94 -11.33 8.29
CA LEU A 147 2.97 -10.68 7.47
C LEU A 147 2.44 -10.11 6.15
N THR A 148 1.18 -10.34 5.78
CA THR A 148 0.57 -9.76 4.57
C THR A 148 0.06 -8.33 4.78
N GLY A 149 0.12 -7.84 6.02
CA GLY A 149 -0.21 -6.48 6.39
C GLY A 149 0.97 -5.71 6.98
N VAL A 150 0.73 -4.41 7.16
CA VAL A 150 1.62 -3.51 7.88
C VAL A 150 1.14 -3.41 9.31
N ASN A 151 2.05 -3.59 10.26
CA ASN A 151 1.78 -3.38 11.66
C ASN A 151 1.85 -1.89 11.98
N PHE A 152 0.74 -1.31 12.46
CA PHE A 152 0.73 0.04 13.02
C PHE A 152 0.67 -0.07 14.53
N HIS A 153 1.73 0.41 15.19
CA HIS A 153 1.85 0.43 16.63
C HIS A 153 2.00 1.88 17.10
N ALA A 154 0.96 2.41 17.75
CA ALA A 154 0.98 3.72 18.37
C ALA A 154 1.21 3.59 19.87
N LYS A 155 2.19 4.34 20.39
CA LYS A 155 2.50 4.45 21.81
C LYS A 155 3.45 5.64 22.04
N ASP A 156 3.40 6.24 23.23
CA ASP A 156 4.37 7.26 23.68
C ASP A 156 4.50 8.44 22.68
N GLY A 157 3.37 8.88 22.13
CA GLY A 157 3.29 10.00 21.17
C GLY A 157 3.88 9.70 19.78
N LYS A 158 4.08 8.43 19.43
CA LYS A 158 4.60 8.01 18.12
C LYS A 158 3.77 6.88 17.53
N MET A 159 3.73 6.82 16.21
CA MET A 159 3.27 5.64 15.47
C MET A 159 4.44 5.03 14.70
N VAL A 160 4.69 3.75 14.96
CA VAL A 160 5.67 2.94 14.24
C VAL A 160 4.92 2.02 13.29
N ALA A 161 5.20 2.15 12.00
CA ALA A 161 4.70 1.28 10.95
C ALA A 161 5.78 0.27 10.55
N ILE A 162 5.50 -1.03 10.63
CA ILE A 162 6.46 -2.11 10.33
C ILE A 162 5.87 -3.10 9.34
N ALA A 163 6.65 -3.47 8.33
CA ALA A 163 6.32 -4.51 7.37
C ALA A 163 7.51 -5.45 7.16
N THR A 164 7.28 -6.75 7.07
CA THR A 164 8.33 -7.75 6.77
C THR A 164 7.76 -8.98 6.07
N ASP A 165 8.57 -9.60 5.22
CA ASP A 165 8.31 -10.89 4.58
C ASP A 165 9.21 -12.02 5.13
N SER A 166 9.91 -11.77 6.24
CA SER A 166 10.98 -12.57 6.86
C SER A 166 12.37 -12.47 6.22
N TYR A 167 12.51 -11.84 5.05
CA TYR A 167 13.81 -11.66 4.36
C TYR A 167 14.23 -10.19 4.29
N ARG A 168 13.28 -9.28 4.43
CA ARG A 168 13.51 -7.84 4.57
C ARG A 168 12.53 -7.25 5.56
N LEU A 169 12.82 -6.04 6.03
CA LEU A 169 11.94 -5.27 6.88
C LEU A 169 11.96 -3.80 6.47
N ALA A 170 10.80 -3.18 6.51
CA ALA A 170 10.64 -1.74 6.37
C ALA A 170 9.99 -1.20 7.65
N GLN A 171 10.57 -0.14 8.21
CA GLN A 171 10.04 0.58 9.36
C GLN A 171 9.96 2.07 9.03
N ASN A 172 8.81 2.68 9.31
CA ASN A 172 8.68 4.13 9.33
C ASN A 172 8.09 4.61 10.67
N VAL A 173 8.64 5.69 11.21
CA VAL A 173 8.22 6.29 12.48
C VAL A 173 7.71 7.70 12.22
N ILE A 174 6.52 8.00 12.73
CA ILE A 174 5.97 9.37 12.74
C ILE A 174 5.64 9.78 14.18
N ASN A 175 5.73 11.08 14.46
CA ASN A 175 5.21 11.64 15.70
C ASN A 175 3.71 11.86 15.56
N LEU A 176 2.99 11.65 16.65
CA LEU A 176 1.56 11.94 16.78
C LEU A 176 1.38 13.22 17.59
N GLU A 177 0.38 14.01 17.25
CA GLU A 177 0.02 15.20 18.04
C GLU A 177 -0.62 14.80 19.38
N ASP A 178 -1.46 13.76 19.35
CA ASP A 178 -2.12 13.20 20.53
C ASP A 178 -1.53 11.84 20.94
N GLU A 179 -1.60 11.56 22.24
CA GLU A 179 -1.22 10.25 22.78
C GLU A 179 -2.29 9.21 22.45
N GLN A 180 -1.95 8.29 21.55
CA GLN A 180 -2.79 7.16 21.18
C GLN A 180 -2.07 5.84 21.46
N SER A 181 -2.83 4.81 21.81
CA SER A 181 -2.29 3.49 22.15
C SER A 181 -3.05 2.37 21.44
N PHE A 182 -2.44 1.80 20.41
CA PHE A 182 -2.98 0.63 19.71
C PHE A 182 -1.87 -0.17 19.03
N ASN A 183 -2.12 -1.45 18.76
CA ASN A 183 -1.21 -2.32 18.02
C ASN A 183 -2.04 -3.20 17.08
N ILE A 184 -2.09 -2.82 15.81
CA ILE A 184 -2.97 -3.43 14.80
C ILE A 184 -2.19 -3.84 13.55
N ILE A 185 -2.77 -4.73 12.75
CA ILE A 185 -2.20 -5.15 11.47
C ILE A 185 -3.20 -4.82 10.38
N VAL A 186 -2.86 -3.88 9.51
CA VAL A 186 -3.72 -3.44 8.40
C VAL A 186 -3.29 -4.15 7.11
N PRO A 187 -4.19 -4.84 6.39
CA PRO A 187 -3.85 -5.51 5.14
C PRO A 187 -3.20 -4.57 4.11
N LYS A 188 -2.14 -5.02 3.44
CA LYS A 188 -1.49 -4.26 2.35
C LYS A 188 -2.49 -3.83 1.27
N LYS A 189 -3.41 -4.72 0.93
CA LYS A 189 -4.43 -4.46 -0.09
C LYS A 189 -5.27 -3.23 0.28
N SER A 190 -5.73 -3.14 1.53
CA SER A 190 -6.50 -1.99 2.00
C SER A 190 -5.69 -0.70 1.98
N LEU A 191 -4.45 -0.74 2.49
CA LEU A 191 -3.55 0.42 2.46
C LEU A 191 -3.25 0.90 1.04
N THR A 192 -3.13 -0.03 0.09
CA THR A 192 -2.92 0.29 -1.33
C THR A 192 -4.09 1.08 -1.90
N GLU A 193 -5.34 0.67 -1.64
CA GLU A 193 -6.50 1.41 -2.14
C GLU A 193 -6.67 2.77 -1.43
N ILE A 194 -6.37 2.86 -0.13
CA ILE A 194 -6.37 4.13 0.60
C ILE A 194 -5.36 5.12 -0.01
N SER A 195 -4.12 4.69 -0.28
CA SER A 195 -3.09 5.51 -0.92
C SER A 195 -3.54 6.06 -2.29
N ARG A 196 -4.31 5.27 -3.06
CA ARG A 196 -4.86 5.67 -4.36
C ARG A 196 -6.07 6.61 -4.29
N ILE A 197 -6.72 6.71 -3.14
CA ILE A 197 -7.84 7.65 -2.91
C ILE A 197 -7.30 9.02 -2.48
N ILE A 198 -6.14 9.05 -1.83
CA ILE A 198 -5.46 10.27 -1.40
C ILE A 198 -4.89 11.02 -2.61
N GLU A 199 -5.51 12.17 -2.91
CA GLU A 199 -5.18 13.05 -4.05
C GLU A 199 -4.61 14.41 -3.61
N LYS A 200 -5.04 14.92 -2.45
CA LYS A 200 -4.63 16.20 -1.88
C LYS A 200 -4.13 16.01 -0.45
N ASP A 201 -3.28 16.93 0.01
CA ASP A 201 -2.88 16.94 1.42
C ASP A 201 -3.99 17.62 2.23
N GLU A 202 -4.86 16.81 2.78
CA GLU A 202 -5.92 17.22 3.69
C GLU A 202 -5.81 16.46 5.01
N GLU A 203 -6.73 16.74 5.93
CA GLU A 203 -6.79 16.02 7.18
C GLU A 203 -7.62 14.75 7.02
N ILE A 204 -7.13 13.64 7.58
CA ILE A 204 -7.81 12.35 7.62
C ILE A 204 -8.14 12.02 9.06
N ASN A 205 -9.40 11.66 9.30
CA ASN A 205 -9.83 11.09 10.57
C ASN A 205 -9.80 9.56 10.48
N ILE A 206 -9.17 8.93 11.46
CA ILE A 206 -8.96 7.49 11.53
C ILE A 206 -9.59 6.99 12.84
N PHE A 207 -10.35 5.90 12.76
CA PHE A 207 -10.96 5.26 13.93
C PHE A 207 -10.52 3.81 13.99
N VAL A 208 -9.80 3.48 15.07
CA VAL A 208 -9.20 2.16 15.28
C VAL A 208 -10.00 1.36 16.30
N SER A 209 -10.48 0.19 15.89
CA SER A 209 -11.16 -0.78 16.78
C SER A 209 -10.40 -2.11 16.78
N ASP A 210 -10.82 -3.07 17.61
CA ASP A 210 -10.17 -4.37 17.72
C ASP A 210 -10.14 -5.19 16.42
N ARG A 211 -11.13 -4.99 15.54
CA ARG A 211 -11.33 -5.83 14.33
C ARG A 211 -11.30 -5.05 13.03
N LYS A 212 -11.41 -3.73 13.10
CA LYS A 212 -11.54 -2.86 11.93
C LYS A 212 -10.84 -1.54 12.15
N ILE A 213 -10.45 -0.93 11.04
CA ILE A 213 -10.00 0.46 10.97
C ILE A 213 -10.84 1.20 9.93
N LEU A 214 -11.33 2.37 10.30
CA LEU A 214 -12.08 3.27 9.43
C LEU A 214 -11.23 4.50 9.14
N PHE A 215 -11.13 4.88 7.87
CA PHE A 215 -10.54 6.14 7.42
C PHE A 215 -11.64 7.01 6.84
N VAL A 216 -11.69 8.28 7.24
CA VAL A 216 -12.60 9.29 6.72
C VAL A 216 -11.76 10.36 6.03
N ILE A 217 -11.90 10.44 4.71
CA ILE A 217 -11.16 11.35 3.82
C ILE A 217 -12.19 12.11 3.00
N ASP A 218 -12.39 13.40 3.29
CA ASP A 218 -13.48 14.18 2.69
C ASP A 218 -14.83 13.44 2.92
N ASP A 219 -15.63 13.22 1.88
CA ASP A 219 -16.88 12.44 1.94
C ASP A 219 -16.70 10.91 1.80
N PHE A 220 -15.47 10.39 1.86
CA PHE A 220 -15.18 8.96 1.70
C PHE A 220 -14.93 8.27 3.04
N TYR A 221 -15.73 7.24 3.30
CA TYR A 221 -15.59 6.31 4.42
C TYR A 221 -14.97 5.01 3.91
N ILE A 222 -13.78 4.69 4.39
CA ILE A 222 -13.00 3.52 3.95
C ILE A 222 -12.78 2.60 5.14
N LEU A 223 -13.52 1.51 5.19
CA LEU A 223 -13.45 0.52 6.27
C LEU A 223 -12.62 -0.68 5.82
N SER A 224 -11.63 -1.06 6.62
CA SER A 224 -10.80 -2.24 6.42
C SER A 224 -10.88 -3.18 7.62
N ARG A 225 -11.03 -4.48 7.36
CA ARG A 225 -10.87 -5.52 8.37
C ARG A 225 -9.39 -5.66 8.73
N LEU A 226 -9.10 -5.74 10.03
CA LEU A 226 -7.75 -5.98 10.54
C LEU A 226 -7.37 -7.47 10.43
N ILE A 227 -6.08 -7.73 10.30
CA ILE A 227 -5.54 -9.08 10.33
C ILE A 227 -5.39 -9.50 11.81
N ASP A 228 -6.08 -10.58 12.17
CA ASP A 228 -6.01 -11.15 13.51
C ASP A 228 -4.64 -11.83 13.74
N GLY A 229 -4.02 -11.58 14.89
CA GLY A 229 -2.80 -12.25 15.33
C GLY A 229 -1.75 -11.31 15.92
N THR A 230 -0.68 -11.89 16.43
CA THR A 230 0.45 -11.13 17.00
C THR A 230 1.52 -10.91 15.94
N TYR A 231 1.87 -9.65 15.70
CA TYR A 231 2.98 -9.32 14.82
C TYR A 231 4.33 -9.72 15.48
N PRO A 232 5.29 -10.27 14.73
CA PRO A 232 6.58 -10.66 15.32
C PRO A 232 7.34 -9.48 15.93
N ASP A 233 8.07 -9.73 17.00
CA ASP A 233 9.03 -8.76 17.55
C ASP A 233 10.24 -8.63 16.61
N THR A 234 10.36 -7.47 15.98
CA THR A 234 11.40 -7.15 15.01
C THR A 234 12.52 -6.27 15.58
N SER A 235 12.42 -5.86 16.84
CA SER A 235 13.39 -4.94 17.48
C SER A 235 14.83 -5.44 17.39
N ARG A 236 15.03 -6.77 17.46
CA ARG A 236 16.34 -7.41 17.38
C ARG A 236 17.00 -7.34 16.00
N LEU A 237 16.24 -7.02 14.94
CA LEU A 237 16.77 -6.88 13.59
C LEU A 237 17.34 -5.48 13.31
N ILE A 238 16.99 -4.51 14.15
CA ILE A 238 17.41 -3.11 14.00
C ILE A 238 18.44 -2.84 15.11
N SER A 239 19.72 -2.82 14.75
CA SER A 239 20.83 -2.53 15.64
C SER A 239 21.53 -1.25 15.22
N ASP A 240 21.78 -0.35 16.16
CA ASP A 240 22.58 0.85 15.94
C ASP A 240 24.09 0.56 15.90
N ALA A 241 24.52 -0.60 16.41
CA ALA A 241 25.90 -1.05 16.30
C ALA A 241 26.16 -1.59 14.89
N TYR A 242 27.22 -1.08 14.25
CA TYR A 242 27.72 -1.52 12.95
C TYR A 242 29.25 -1.45 12.92
N ASP A 243 29.86 -2.41 12.23
CA ASP A 243 31.31 -2.50 12.05
C ASP A 243 31.76 -1.86 10.73
N TYR A 244 30.84 -1.80 9.76
CA TYR A 244 31.10 -1.30 8.41
C TYR A 244 30.00 -0.35 7.94
N SER A 245 30.35 0.61 7.10
CA SER A 245 29.37 1.50 6.46
C SER A 245 29.72 1.83 5.02
N LEU A 246 28.73 1.83 4.14
CA LEU A 246 28.83 2.31 2.76
C LEU A 246 27.90 3.52 2.57
N SER A 247 28.43 4.62 2.05
CA SER A 247 27.62 5.79 1.63
C SER A 247 27.74 5.94 0.12
N VAL A 248 26.60 6.02 -0.58
CA VAL A 248 26.58 6.02 -2.05
C VAL A 248 25.36 6.78 -2.56
N ASN A 249 25.53 7.46 -3.69
CA ASN A 249 24.42 8.12 -4.36
C ASN A 249 23.36 7.07 -4.78
N SER A 250 22.11 7.32 -4.42
CA SER A 250 20.99 6.40 -4.63
C SER A 250 20.77 6.07 -6.11
N SER A 251 20.87 7.07 -6.98
CA SER A 251 20.65 6.89 -8.42
C SER A 251 21.75 6.05 -9.07
N VAL A 252 23.00 6.25 -8.63
CA VAL A 252 24.17 5.46 -9.08
C VAL A 252 24.01 4.01 -8.64
N LEU A 253 23.71 3.77 -7.36
CA LEU A 253 23.55 2.42 -6.84
C LEU A 253 22.35 1.69 -7.46
N LEU A 254 21.19 2.36 -7.61
CA LEU A 254 20.03 1.76 -8.29
C LEU A 254 20.35 1.37 -9.73
N SER A 255 21.05 2.23 -10.47
CA SER A 255 21.43 1.95 -11.86
C SER A 255 22.44 0.80 -11.96
N ALA A 256 23.38 0.71 -11.00
CA ALA A 256 24.32 -0.40 -10.93
C ALA A 256 23.61 -1.72 -10.58
N ILE A 257 22.65 -1.70 -9.64
CA ILE A 257 21.85 -2.88 -9.30
C ILE A 257 21.03 -3.35 -10.49
N ASP A 258 20.40 -2.44 -11.24
CA ASP A 258 19.63 -2.76 -12.45
C ASP A 258 20.50 -3.51 -13.47
N ARG A 259 21.69 -2.99 -13.77
CA ARG A 259 22.66 -3.65 -14.67
C ARG A 259 23.19 -4.97 -14.12
N ALA A 260 23.57 -5.02 -12.84
CA ALA A 260 24.06 -6.25 -12.22
C ALA A 260 22.98 -7.34 -12.14
N SER A 261 21.70 -6.98 -12.10
CA SER A 261 20.58 -7.93 -12.08
C SER A 261 20.28 -8.58 -13.43
N LEU A 262 20.87 -8.11 -14.54
CA LEU A 262 20.57 -8.59 -15.91
C LEU A 262 20.78 -10.10 -16.09
N PHE A 263 21.78 -10.66 -15.43
CA PHE A 263 22.12 -12.08 -15.57
C PHE A 263 21.48 -12.98 -14.50
N SER A 264 20.65 -12.41 -13.64
CA SER A 264 19.89 -13.21 -12.69
C SER A 264 18.73 -13.92 -13.39
N VAL A 265 18.66 -15.23 -13.21
CA VAL A 265 17.47 -16.02 -13.55
C VAL A 265 16.35 -15.67 -12.56
N ASP A 266 15.11 -15.61 -13.05
CA ASP A 266 13.87 -15.04 -12.46
C ASP A 266 13.51 -15.35 -10.99
N SER A 267 14.26 -16.18 -10.26
CA SER A 267 13.92 -16.57 -8.88
C SER A 267 14.88 -16.10 -7.79
N THR A 268 16.14 -15.75 -8.08
CA THR A 268 17.11 -15.43 -7.01
C THR A 268 17.48 -13.94 -6.96
N ASN A 269 17.66 -13.28 -8.10
CA ASN A 269 18.04 -11.86 -8.19
C ASN A 269 19.15 -11.49 -7.20
N ILE A 270 20.17 -12.35 -7.10
CA ILE A 270 21.26 -12.21 -6.14
C ILE A 270 22.39 -11.40 -6.78
N VAL A 271 22.85 -10.37 -6.07
CA VAL A 271 24.06 -9.61 -6.39
C VAL A 271 24.99 -9.64 -5.19
N THR A 272 26.30 -9.52 -5.45
CA THR A 272 27.36 -9.54 -4.44
C THR A 272 28.04 -8.18 -4.41
N LEU A 273 28.18 -7.62 -3.22
CA LEU A 273 28.91 -6.39 -2.98
C LEU A 273 30.25 -6.75 -2.33
N ASN A 274 31.34 -6.49 -3.06
CA ASN A 274 32.71 -6.63 -2.61
C ASN A 274 33.24 -5.26 -2.19
N MET A 275 33.58 -5.09 -0.93
CA MET A 275 33.99 -3.81 -0.36
C MET A 275 35.35 -3.90 0.30
N SER A 276 36.20 -2.94 -0.02
CA SER A 276 37.48 -2.66 0.63
C SER A 276 37.66 -1.15 0.74
N PRO A 277 38.62 -0.65 1.55
CA PRO A 277 38.88 0.79 1.65
C PRO A 277 39.22 1.48 0.32
N ASN A 278 39.69 0.73 -0.68
CA ASN A 278 40.12 1.26 -1.97
C ASN A 278 39.15 0.98 -3.12
N HIS A 279 38.22 0.04 -2.96
CA HIS A 279 37.43 -0.47 -4.07
C HIS A 279 36.10 -1.05 -3.58
N VAL A 280 35.01 -0.68 -4.25
CA VAL A 280 33.66 -1.19 -4.02
C VAL A 280 33.12 -1.67 -5.36
N VAL A 281 32.83 -2.97 -5.47
CA VAL A 281 32.31 -3.59 -6.69
C VAL A 281 30.99 -4.26 -6.40
N LEU A 282 30.00 -4.02 -7.24
CA LEU A 282 28.78 -4.80 -7.30
C LEU A 282 28.89 -5.79 -8.46
N SER A 283 28.65 -7.07 -8.21
CA SER A 283 28.76 -8.11 -9.22
C SER A 283 27.63 -9.14 -9.18
N SER A 284 27.47 -9.84 -10.29
CA SER A 284 26.63 -11.03 -10.40
C SER A 284 27.25 -12.05 -11.34
N TYR A 285 26.90 -13.32 -11.15
CA TYR A 285 27.41 -14.42 -11.96
C TYR A 285 26.28 -15.40 -12.28
N SER A 286 26.22 -15.84 -13.53
CA SER A 286 25.39 -16.92 -14.03
C SER A 286 26.25 -17.86 -14.85
N GLN A 287 26.23 -19.15 -14.49
CA GLN A 287 26.99 -20.18 -15.20
C GLN A 287 26.59 -20.29 -16.69
N GLU A 288 25.32 -20.00 -17.01
CA GLU A 288 24.78 -20.14 -18.36
C GLU A 288 25.03 -18.90 -19.24
N ILE A 289 25.15 -17.72 -18.65
CA ILE A 289 25.17 -16.44 -19.37
C ILE A 289 26.54 -15.75 -19.27
N GLY A 290 27.10 -15.62 -18.06
CA GLY A 290 28.33 -14.86 -17.82
C GLY A 290 28.34 -14.11 -16.49
N SER A 291 29.17 -13.08 -16.39
CA SER A 291 29.29 -12.21 -15.20
C SER A 291 29.11 -10.74 -15.55
N VAL A 292 28.60 -9.97 -14.60
CA VAL A 292 28.59 -8.50 -14.61
C VAL A 292 29.40 -8.01 -13.41
N GLU A 293 30.20 -6.97 -13.64
CA GLU A 293 30.87 -6.21 -12.59
C GLU A 293 30.64 -4.72 -12.81
N GLU A 294 30.28 -4.03 -11.74
CA GLU A 294 30.01 -2.60 -11.69
C GLU A 294 30.88 -1.97 -10.60
N ASP A 295 31.81 -1.10 -11.02
CA ASP A 295 32.65 -0.34 -10.11
C ASP A 295 31.84 0.84 -9.53
N LEU A 296 31.74 0.87 -8.19
CA LEU A 296 31.10 1.91 -7.41
C LEU A 296 32.13 2.89 -6.82
N SER A 297 33.15 3.26 -7.60
CA SER A 297 34.25 4.16 -7.21
C SER A 297 33.85 5.51 -6.61
N ALA A 298 32.64 6.00 -6.88
CA ALA A 298 32.09 7.22 -6.28
C ALA A 298 31.46 7.02 -4.88
N SER A 299 31.52 5.80 -4.34
CA SER A 299 31.02 5.48 -3.00
C SER A 299 32.10 5.65 -1.93
N PHE A 300 31.66 5.88 -0.69
CA PHE A 300 32.53 5.96 0.47
C PHE A 300 32.30 4.76 1.39
N TYR A 301 33.27 3.86 1.45
CA TYR A 301 33.25 2.70 2.34
C TYR A 301 34.17 2.91 3.54
N LYS A 302 33.69 2.49 4.72
CA LYS A 302 34.46 2.46 5.96
C LYS A 302 34.35 1.08 6.60
N GLY A 303 35.49 0.42 6.77
CA GLY A 303 35.63 -0.87 7.45
C GLY A 303 36.69 -1.75 6.78
N GLU A 304 36.91 -2.94 7.33
CA GLU A 304 37.76 -3.98 6.73
C GLU A 304 37.12 -4.58 5.48
N GLU A 305 37.82 -5.47 4.77
CA GLU A 305 37.26 -6.19 3.63
C GLU A 305 35.96 -6.94 4.01
N LEU A 306 34.92 -6.75 3.20
CA LEU A 306 33.61 -7.35 3.39
C LEU A 306 33.01 -7.74 2.05
N GLU A 307 32.62 -9.01 1.94
CA GLU A 307 31.82 -9.54 0.84
C GLU A 307 30.42 -9.88 1.38
N ILE A 308 29.38 -9.41 0.69
CA ILE A 308 28.00 -9.71 1.07
C ILE A 308 27.11 -9.89 -0.16
N SER A 309 26.38 -11.01 -0.20
CA SER A 309 25.41 -11.32 -1.26
C SER A 309 23.99 -11.13 -0.75
N PHE A 310 23.11 -10.57 -1.58
CA PHE A 310 21.71 -10.26 -1.21
C PHE A 310 20.82 -10.15 -2.44
N SER A 311 19.50 -10.07 -2.23
CA SER A 311 18.56 -9.81 -3.32
C SER A 311 18.63 -8.36 -3.80
N ALA A 312 18.99 -8.17 -5.06
CA ALA A 312 18.97 -6.89 -5.77
C ALA A 312 17.59 -6.22 -5.73
N ARG A 313 16.51 -7.00 -5.85
CA ARG A 313 15.14 -6.48 -5.71
C ARG A 313 14.91 -5.88 -4.33
N TYR A 314 15.31 -6.58 -3.26
CA TYR A 314 15.10 -6.12 -1.91
C TYR A 314 15.90 -4.85 -1.60
N LEU A 315 17.17 -4.79 -2.03
CA LEU A 315 17.96 -3.58 -1.87
C LEU A 315 17.40 -2.41 -2.70
N SER A 316 16.97 -2.66 -3.94
CA SER A 316 16.38 -1.62 -4.80
C SER A 316 15.12 -1.02 -4.20
N ASP A 317 14.21 -1.87 -3.70
CA ASP A 317 12.98 -1.40 -3.06
C ASP A 317 13.29 -0.59 -1.79
N ALA A 318 14.28 -1.03 -0.99
CA ALA A 318 14.74 -0.30 0.19
C ALA A 318 15.30 1.09 -0.15
N ILE A 319 16.18 1.20 -1.15
CA ILE A 319 16.76 2.49 -1.58
C ILE A 319 15.68 3.44 -2.09
N LYS A 320 14.75 2.94 -2.92
CA LYS A 320 13.61 3.72 -3.43
C LYS A 320 12.73 4.24 -2.30
N SER A 321 12.50 3.44 -1.27
CA SER A 321 11.74 3.82 -0.09
C SER A 321 12.41 4.90 0.74
N VAL A 322 13.74 4.84 0.90
CA VAL A 322 14.49 5.90 1.61
C VAL A 322 14.34 7.23 0.89
N GLY A 323 14.46 7.23 -0.44
CA GLY A 323 14.14 8.40 -1.28
C GLY A 323 15.07 9.60 -1.08
N SER A 324 16.28 9.38 -0.55
CA SER A 324 17.32 10.40 -0.40
C SER A 324 18.30 10.41 -1.58
N GLU A 325 19.03 11.51 -1.76
CA GLU A 325 20.09 11.57 -2.79
C GLU A 325 21.24 10.60 -2.47
N THR A 326 21.61 10.50 -1.20
CA THR A 326 22.64 9.57 -0.71
C THR A 326 22.02 8.62 0.30
N VAL A 327 22.23 7.32 0.11
CA VAL A 327 21.86 6.27 1.07
C VAL A 327 23.08 5.83 1.88
N LYS A 328 22.83 5.52 3.15
CA LYS A 328 23.80 4.90 4.04
C LYS A 328 23.40 3.45 4.28
N ILE A 329 24.33 2.54 4.02
CA ILE A 329 24.19 1.11 4.29
C ILE A 329 25.13 0.74 5.45
N LEU A 330 24.60 0.08 6.47
CA LEU A 330 25.31 -0.28 7.70
C LEU A 330 25.36 -1.81 7.84
N PHE A 331 26.55 -2.35 8.02
CA PHE A 331 26.77 -3.80 8.13
C PHE A 331 27.40 -4.18 9.48
N THR A 332 27.08 -5.38 9.95
CA THR A 332 27.63 -5.98 11.19
C THR A 332 28.37 -7.30 10.93
N GLY A 333 28.47 -7.72 9.67
CA GLY A 333 29.13 -8.97 9.26
C GLY A 333 28.46 -9.62 8.05
N THR A 334 29.10 -10.65 7.51
CA THR A 334 28.78 -11.27 6.20
C THR A 334 27.40 -11.96 6.13
N MET A 335 26.92 -12.49 7.26
CA MET A 335 25.63 -13.23 7.32
C MET A 335 24.62 -12.59 8.29
N ARG A 336 24.83 -11.33 8.64
CA ARG A 336 23.93 -10.56 9.51
C ARG A 336 23.04 -9.64 8.67
N PRO A 337 21.79 -9.37 9.09
CA PRO A 337 20.98 -8.33 8.47
C PRO A 337 21.74 -7.00 8.42
N PHE A 338 21.59 -6.26 7.33
CA PHE A 338 22.18 -4.95 7.17
C PHE A 338 21.09 -3.89 6.98
N ILE A 339 21.38 -2.67 7.43
CA ILE A 339 20.44 -1.56 7.48
C ILE A 339 20.69 -0.62 6.32
N ILE A 340 19.63 -0.13 5.69
CA ILE A 340 19.65 0.95 4.70
C ILE A 340 18.80 2.09 5.25
N LYS A 341 19.38 3.30 5.29
CA LYS A 341 18.68 4.50 5.75
C LYS A 341 19.21 5.76 5.10
N ASP A 342 18.51 6.86 5.37
CA ASP A 342 18.97 8.20 5.03
C ASP A 342 20.23 8.55 5.88
N VAL A 343 21.07 9.43 5.36
CA VAL A 343 22.24 9.95 6.10
C VAL A 343 21.80 10.90 7.22
N GLU A 344 20.71 11.64 7.00
CA GLU A 344 20.25 12.73 7.86
C GLU A 344 19.03 12.38 8.72
N ARG A 345 18.34 11.27 8.40
CA ARG A 345 17.07 10.90 9.05
C ARG A 345 17.06 9.44 9.49
N ASP A 346 16.51 9.23 10.68
CA ASP A 346 16.31 7.91 11.29
C ASP A 346 14.82 7.50 11.36
N ASP A 347 13.94 8.25 10.69
CA ASP A 347 12.50 7.99 10.66
C ASP A 347 12.13 6.84 9.71
N ASN A 348 13.01 6.47 8.78
CA ASN A 348 12.82 5.39 7.82
C ASN A 348 14.01 4.42 7.85
N ILE A 349 13.77 3.21 8.33
CA ILE A 349 14.78 2.15 8.46
C ILE A 349 14.37 0.98 7.60
N GLN A 350 15.28 0.56 6.73
CA GLN A 350 15.12 -0.64 5.91
C GLN A 350 16.16 -1.67 6.34
N VAL A 351 15.79 -2.94 6.31
CA VAL A 351 16.66 -4.07 6.64
C VAL A 351 16.58 -5.10 5.53
N VAL A 352 17.72 -5.63 5.11
CA VAL A 352 17.81 -6.73 4.15
C VAL A 352 18.65 -7.85 4.75
N LEU A 353 18.17 -9.09 4.63
CA LEU A 353 18.94 -10.27 5.02
C LEU A 353 19.88 -10.67 3.87
N PRO A 354 21.15 -10.96 4.17
CA PRO A 354 22.05 -11.54 3.20
C PRO A 354 21.65 -12.97 2.86
N VAL A 355 22.09 -13.42 1.69
CA VAL A 355 21.98 -14.80 1.22
C VAL A 355 23.35 -15.45 1.19
N ARG A 356 23.40 -16.77 1.30
CA ARG A 356 24.64 -17.52 1.06
C ARG A 356 24.85 -17.61 -0.46
N SER A 357 25.94 -17.02 -0.95
CA SER A 357 26.55 -17.36 -2.22
C SER A 357 27.38 -18.65 -2.05
N TYR A 358 27.35 -19.53 -3.04
CA TYR A 358 28.14 -20.77 -3.12
C TYR A 358 29.05 -20.73 -4.34
#